data_AF-A0A9X2KDA6-F1
#
_entry.id   AF-A0A9X2KDA6-F1
#
_cell.length_a   1.000
_cell.length_b   1.000
_cell.length_c   1.000
_cell.angle_alpha   90.00
_cell.angle_beta   90.00
_cell.angle_gamma   90.00
#
_symmetry.space_group_name_H-M   'P 1'
#
loop_
_entity.id
_entity.type
_entity.pdbx_description
1 polymer ?
#
loop_
_entity_poly.entity_id
_entity_poly.type
_entity_poly.pdbx_seq_one_letter_code
_entity_poly.pdbx_strand_id
1 'polypeptide(L)'
;MAVQVAKTRAAHLERIGTYLLSHPCVDCGERDIRVLDFDHRHGVEKSGEVMKLAKAAYSWRRVAAEIVKCDVRCRNCHARVTYERLGDDWRSRMWSQRQAEIQPAE
;
A
#
# COMPACT_ATOMS: atom_id res chain seq x y z
N MET A 1 3.19 -14.09 28.40
CA MET A 1 2.37 -13.64 27.25
C MET A 1 3.13 -12.76 26.25
N ALA A 2 3.94 -11.79 26.69
CA ALA A 2 4.70 -10.90 25.78
C ALA A 2 5.60 -11.63 24.77
N VAL A 3 6.28 -12.71 25.18
CA VAL A 3 7.15 -13.53 24.32
C VAL A 3 6.37 -14.18 23.17
N GLN A 4 5.17 -14.71 23.45
CA GLN A 4 4.31 -15.33 22.44
C GLN A 4 3.81 -14.29 21.43
N VAL A 5 3.46 -13.09 21.90
CA VAL A 5 3.05 -11.97 21.04
C VAL A 5 4.20 -11.53 20.13
N ALA A 6 5.43 -11.44 20.65
CA ALA A 6 6.62 -11.11 19.85
C ALA A 6 6.89 -12.17 18.77
N LYS A 7 6.79 -13.46 19.10
CA LYS A 7 6.94 -14.56 18.14
C LYS A 7 5.88 -14.50 17.03
N THR A 8 4.62 -14.25 17.37
CA THR A 8 3.55 -14.08 16.39
C THR A 8 3.79 -12.91 15.45
N ARG A 9 4.28 -11.76 15.95
CA ARG A 9 4.61 -10.61 15.12
C ARG A 9 5.72 -10.93 14.12
N ALA A 10 6.79 -11.56 14.58
CA ALA A 10 7.91 -11.95 13.71
C ALA A 10 7.42 -12.88 12.56
N ALA A 11 6.63 -13.89 12.89
CA ALA A 11 6.06 -14.82 11.90
C ALA A 11 5.15 -14.11 10.89
N HIS A 12 4.36 -13.10 11.31
CA HIS A 12 3.53 -12.32 10.38
C HIS A 12 4.37 -11.46 9.45
N LEU A 13 5.41 -10.80 9.98
CA LEU A 13 6.30 -9.96 9.18
C LEU A 13 7.08 -10.79 8.15
N GLU A 14 7.52 -11.99 8.50
CA GLU A 14 8.16 -12.92 7.58
C GLU A 14 7.24 -13.34 6.43
N ARG A 15 5.98 -13.68 6.75
CA ARG A 15 4.97 -14.03 5.73
C ARG A 15 4.64 -12.86 4.81
N ILE A 16 4.50 -11.66 5.38
CA ILE A 16 4.28 -10.42 4.61
C ILE A 16 5.47 -10.13 3.71
N GLY A 17 6.70 -10.23 4.21
CA GLY A 17 7.91 -10.03 3.41
C GLY A 17 7.99 -11.01 2.25
N THR A 18 7.72 -12.30 2.50
CA THR A 18 7.65 -13.34 1.45
C THR A 18 6.60 -13.02 0.39
N TYR A 19 5.43 -12.53 0.81
CA TYR A 19 4.39 -12.09 -0.12
C TYR A 19 4.89 -10.93 -0.98
N LEU A 20 5.45 -9.86 -0.39
CA LEU A 20 5.93 -8.69 -1.12
C LEU A 20 7.08 -9.01 -2.09
N LEU A 21 7.94 -9.99 -1.78
CA LEU A 21 9.03 -10.41 -2.68
C LEU A 21 8.52 -11.00 -4.02
N SER A 22 7.31 -11.54 -4.05
CA SER A 22 6.69 -12.12 -5.25
C SER A 22 5.65 -11.21 -5.92
N HIS A 23 5.32 -10.08 -5.30
CA HIS A 23 4.28 -9.15 -5.76
C HIS A 23 4.89 -7.75 -5.94
N PRO A 24 5.49 -7.45 -7.10
CA PRO A 24 5.97 -6.10 -7.38
C PRO A 24 4.82 -5.10 -7.45
N CYS A 25 5.16 -3.80 -7.45
CA CYS A 25 4.20 -2.73 -7.67
C CYS A 25 3.37 -2.98 -8.93
N VAL A 26 2.04 -3.01 -8.81
CA VAL A 26 1.15 -3.29 -9.94
C VAL A 26 1.21 -2.22 -11.04
N ASP A 27 1.57 -0.98 -10.70
CA ASP A 27 1.54 0.14 -11.66
C ASP A 27 2.88 0.36 -12.37
N CYS A 28 4.02 0.14 -11.69
CA CYS A 28 5.35 0.45 -12.24
C CYS A 28 6.37 -0.69 -12.16
N GLY A 29 6.01 -1.83 -11.57
CA GLY A 29 6.89 -3.01 -11.49
C GLY A 29 8.03 -2.93 -10.48
N GLU A 30 8.08 -1.90 -9.62
CA GLU A 30 9.05 -1.79 -8.51
C GLU A 30 9.05 -3.06 -7.63
N ARG A 31 10.24 -3.54 -7.24
CA ARG A 31 10.47 -4.78 -6.51
C ARG A 31 11.11 -4.58 -5.15
N ASP A 32 11.65 -3.40 -4.86
CA ASP A 32 12.24 -3.11 -3.56
C ASP A 32 11.15 -3.10 -2.47
N ILE A 33 11.10 -4.18 -1.69
CA ILE A 33 10.10 -4.39 -0.64
C ILE A 33 10.07 -3.26 0.41
N ARG A 34 11.14 -2.47 0.55
CA ARG A 34 11.20 -1.34 1.49
C ARG A 34 10.25 -0.21 1.09
N VAL A 35 9.93 -0.10 -0.20
CA VAL A 35 9.04 0.93 -0.75
C VAL A 35 7.68 0.40 -1.18
N LEU A 36 7.43 -0.91 -1.05
CA LEU A 36 6.13 -1.51 -1.31
C LEU A 36 5.21 -1.38 -0.10
N ASP A 37 3.95 -1.05 -0.37
CA ASP A 37 2.86 -0.97 0.60
C ASP A 37 1.63 -1.71 0.05
N PHE A 38 0.72 -2.09 0.95
CA PHE A 38 -0.60 -2.60 0.59
C PHE A 38 -1.55 -1.42 0.37
N ASP A 39 -2.03 -1.23 -0.86
CA ASP A 39 -3.07 -0.25 -1.21
C ASP A 39 -4.42 -0.96 -1.28
N HIS A 40 -5.37 -0.58 -0.42
CA HIS A 40 -6.72 -1.13 -0.47
C HIS A 40 -7.42 -0.78 -1.78
N ARG A 41 -7.98 -1.80 -2.44
CA ARG A 41 -8.75 -1.63 -3.68
C ARG A 41 -9.96 -0.74 -3.42
N HIS A 42 -10.20 0.20 -4.32
CA HIS A 42 -11.32 1.13 -4.21
C HIS A 42 -12.66 0.38 -4.19
N GLY A 43 -13.59 0.83 -3.33
CA GLY A 43 -14.89 0.18 -3.14
C GLY A 43 -14.86 -1.13 -2.32
N VAL A 44 -13.68 -1.62 -1.91
CA VAL A 44 -13.57 -2.80 -1.04
C VAL A 44 -13.47 -2.36 0.42
N GLU A 45 -14.40 -2.83 1.25
CA GLU A 45 -14.40 -2.48 2.68
C GLU A 45 -13.22 -3.12 3.41
N LYS A 46 -12.35 -2.26 3.95
CA LYS A 46 -11.23 -2.67 4.80
C LYS A 46 -11.66 -2.90 6.24
N SER A 47 -11.17 -3.97 6.85
CA SER A 47 -11.38 -4.22 8.29
C SER A 47 -10.24 -3.65 9.15
N GLY A 48 -9.20 -3.10 8.51
CA GLY A 48 -8.07 -2.42 9.14
C GLY A 48 -6.86 -2.36 8.21
N GLU A 49 -5.81 -1.65 8.60
CA GLU A 49 -4.55 -1.68 7.84
C GLU A 49 -3.82 -3.01 8.05
N VAL A 50 -3.35 -3.65 6.97
CA VAL A 50 -2.62 -4.94 7.03
C VAL A 50 -1.51 -4.91 8.07
N MET A 51 -0.67 -3.86 8.03
CA MET A 51 0.46 -3.73 8.95
C MET A 51 0.04 -3.45 10.39
N LYS A 52 -1.10 -2.79 10.62
CA LYS A 52 -1.64 -2.60 11.98
C LYS A 52 -2.13 -3.93 12.54
N LEU A 53 -2.86 -4.72 11.74
CA LEU A 53 -3.35 -6.05 12.14
C LEU A 53 -2.19 -7.01 12.45
N ALA A 54 -1.16 -7.03 11.60
CA ALA A 54 0.02 -7.86 11.80
C ALA A 54 0.79 -7.48 13.09
N LYS A 55 1.04 -6.17 13.31
CA LYS A 55 1.75 -5.67 14.50
C LYS A 55 0.95 -5.86 15.79
N ALA A 56 -0.38 -5.79 15.73
CA ALA A 56 -1.26 -6.09 16.86
C ALA A 56 -1.41 -7.59 17.15
N ALA A 57 -0.70 -8.47 16.40
CA ALA A 57 -0.72 -9.91 16.59
C ALA A 57 -2.11 -10.56 16.45
N TYR A 58 -2.97 -10.02 15.58
CA TYR A 58 -4.21 -10.71 15.19
C TYR A 58 -3.89 -12.05 14.50
N SER A 59 -4.89 -12.94 14.40
CA SER A 59 -4.69 -14.22 13.72
C SER A 59 -4.24 -14.03 12.26
N TRP A 60 -3.38 -14.93 11.77
CA TRP A 60 -2.91 -14.86 10.38
C TRP A 60 -4.08 -14.89 9.40
N ARG A 61 -5.13 -15.67 9.67
CA ARG A 61 -6.35 -15.71 8.87
C ARG A 61 -6.96 -14.32 8.66
N ARG A 62 -6.98 -13.48 9.70
CA ARG A 62 -7.50 -12.11 9.60
C ARG A 62 -6.56 -11.20 8.80
N VAL A 63 -5.25 -11.31 9.00
CA VAL A 63 -4.25 -10.55 8.23
C VAL A 63 -4.31 -10.92 6.75
N ALA A 64 -4.33 -12.22 6.42
CA ALA A 64 -4.39 -12.72 5.06
C ALA A 64 -5.71 -12.33 4.36
N ALA A 65 -6.85 -12.40 5.06
CA ALA A 65 -8.12 -11.93 4.52
C ALA A 65 -8.10 -10.43 4.17
N GLU A 66 -7.35 -9.63 4.93
CA GLU A 66 -7.17 -8.21 4.63
C GLU A 66 -6.21 -7.99 3.45
N ILE A 67 -5.11 -8.76 3.35
CA ILE A 67 -4.17 -8.70 2.23
C ILE A 67 -4.88 -8.93 0.89
N VAL A 68 -5.82 -9.88 0.82
CA VAL A 68 -6.59 -10.17 -0.40
C VAL A 68 -7.38 -8.96 -0.91
N LYS A 69 -7.66 -7.97 -0.06
CA LYS A 69 -8.38 -6.75 -0.43
C LYS A 69 -7.45 -5.67 -1.00
N CYS A 70 -6.15 -5.89 -1.00
CA CYS A 70 -5.15 -4.91 -1.39
C CYS A 70 -4.45 -5.29 -2.69
N ASP A 71 -4.03 -4.27 -3.45
CA ASP A 71 -2.97 -4.39 -4.44
C ASP A 71 -1.63 -4.04 -3.79
N VAL A 72 -0.53 -4.60 -4.30
CA VAL A 72 0.81 -4.16 -3.87
C VAL A 72 1.26 -3.00 -4.75
N ARG A 73 1.53 -1.84 -4.14
CA ARG A 73 1.96 -0.63 -4.83
C ARG A 73 3.19 -0.04 -4.15
N CYS A 74 4.08 0.58 -4.93
CA CYS A 74 5.14 1.38 -4.32
C CYS A 74 4.56 2.69 -3.76
N ARG A 75 5.21 3.26 -2.75
CA ARG A 75 4.78 4.51 -2.08
C ARG A 75 4.45 5.63 -3.05
N ASN A 76 5.21 5.78 -4.14
CA ASN A 76 5.00 6.84 -5.13
C ASN A 76 3.73 6.60 -5.96
N CYS A 77 3.53 5.39 -6.48
CA CYS A 77 2.31 5.06 -7.24
C CYS A 77 1.08 5.08 -6.34
N HIS A 78 1.21 4.56 -5.11
CA HIS A 78 0.15 4.62 -4.11
C HIS A 78 -0.30 6.06 -3.81
N ALA A 79 0.65 6.99 -3.63
CA ALA A 79 0.33 8.41 -3.44
C ALA A 79 -0.40 9.00 -4.65
N ARG A 80 0.09 8.76 -5.87
CA ARG A 80 -0.55 9.24 -7.11
C ARG A 80 -1.99 8.76 -7.23
N VAL A 81 -2.20 7.44 -7.09
CA VAL A 81 -3.53 6.83 -7.16
C VAL A 81 -4.45 7.36 -6.06
N THR A 82 -3.92 7.63 -4.86
CA THR A 82 -4.69 8.25 -3.78
C THR A 82 -5.21 9.64 -4.19
N TYR A 83 -4.35 10.48 -4.76
CA TYR A 83 -4.75 11.81 -5.22
C TYR A 83 -5.71 11.76 -6.42
N GLU A 84 -5.48 10.84 -7.36
CA GLU A 84 -6.41 10.58 -8.48
C GLU A 84 -7.82 10.20 -7.97
N ARG A 85 -7.92 9.39 -6.91
CA ARG A 85 -9.20 9.00 -6.29
C ARG A 85 -9.87 10.13 -5.50
N LEU A 86 -9.10 11.10 -4.97
CA LEU A 86 -9.62 12.22 -4.18
C LEU A 86 -10.17 13.36 -5.05
N GLY A 87 -9.71 13.49 -6.30
CA GLY A 87 -10.16 14.55 -7.21
C GLY A 87 -9.36 15.85 -7.05
N ASP A 88 -10.06 17.00 -7.05
CA ASP A 88 -9.42 18.33 -7.03
C ASP A 88 -8.88 18.69 -5.64
N ASP A 89 -7.68 18.20 -5.34
CA ASP A 89 -6.89 18.62 -4.18
C ASP A 89 -5.79 19.62 -4.59
N TRP A 90 -5.27 20.37 -3.61
CA TRP A 90 -4.27 21.41 -3.88
C TRP A 90 -3.00 20.89 -4.55
N ARG A 91 -2.56 19.64 -4.27
CA ARG A 91 -1.37 19.06 -4.92
C ARG A 91 -1.66 18.71 -6.37
N SER A 92 -2.79 18.07 -6.65
CA SER A 92 -3.21 17.74 -8.02
C SER A 92 -3.41 19.01 -8.85
N ARG A 93 -4.02 20.05 -8.27
CA ARG A 93 -4.18 21.35 -8.92
C ARG A 93 -2.84 22.02 -9.24
N MET A 94 -1.94 22.11 -8.26
CA MET A 94 -0.61 22.71 -8.46
C MET A 94 0.22 21.94 -9.50
N TRP A 95 0.15 20.61 -9.48
CA TRP A 95 0.84 19.79 -10.48
C TRP A 95 0.29 20.02 -11.88
N SER A 96 -1.03 20.06 -12.03
CA SER A 96 -1.69 20.29 -13.33
C SER A 96 -1.37 21.67 -13.91
N GLN A 97 -1.38 22.71 -13.06
CA GLN A 97 -1.00 24.07 -13.47
C GLN A 97 0.44 24.12 -13.99
N ARG A 98 1.39 23.56 -13.24
CA ARG A 98 2.79 23.47 -13.67
C ARG A 98 2.96 22.71 -14.98
N GLN A 99 2.22 21.62 -15.19
CA GLN A 99 2.29 20.85 -16.43
C GLN A 99 1.78 21.67 -17.63
N ALA A 100 0.69 22.42 -17.45
CA ALA A 100 0.16 23.32 -18.47
C ALA A 100 1.12 24.48 -18.82
N GLU A 101 1.94 24.94 -17.86
CA GLU A 101 2.98 25.95 -18.10
C GLU A 101 4.19 25.41 -18.87
N ILE A 102 4.50 24.12 -18.74
CA ILE A 102 5.71 23.49 -19.32
C ILE A 102 5.44 22.90 -20.71
N GLN A 103 4.21 22.47 -21.03
CA GLN A 103 3.87 21.99 -22.37
C GLN A 103 3.88 23.18 -23.34
N PRO A 104 4.83 23.26 -24.30
CA PRO A 104 4.73 24.24 -25.37
C PRO A 104 3.46 23.93 -26.16
N ALA A 105 2.66 24.95 -26.45
CA ALA A 105 1.63 24.85 -27.46
C ALA A 105 2.31 24.42 -28.78
N GLU A 106 1.96 23.23 -29.29
CA GLU A 106 2.30 22.81 -30.65
C GLU A 106 1.69 23.77 -31.68
#